data_AF-R5EHS5-F1
#
_entry.id   AF-R5EHS5-F1
#
_cell.length_a   1.000
_cell.length_b   1.000
_cell.length_c   1.000
_cell.angle_alpha   90.00
_cell.angle_beta   90.00
_cell.angle_gamma   90.00
#
_symmetry.space_group_name_H-M   'P 1'
#
loop_
_entity.id
_entity.type
_entity.pdbx_description
1 polymer ?
#
loop_
_entity_poly.entity_id
_entity_poly.type
_entity_poly.pdbx_seq_one_letter_code
_entity_poly.pdbx_strand_id
1 'polypeptide(L)'
;MKIPDKLPNPPKYRDFPELTKEEWEDYYACREKCDIDMTEDEILEIYKKDGSLIDKGLKTEALALLFKIPVEPFSAIASKIAGSFKSIQYLNLSKAKKAYPDEF
;
A
#
# COMPACT_ATOMS: atom_id res chain seq x y z
N MET A 1 -3.79 14.22 -11.69
CA MET A 1 -3.21 13.11 -12.47
C MET A 1 -4.30 12.56 -13.41
N LYS A 2 -3.93 11.91 -14.53
CA LYS A 2 -4.89 11.16 -15.35
C LYS A 2 -4.89 9.71 -14.87
N ILE A 3 -6.07 9.15 -14.61
CA ILE A 3 -6.25 7.71 -14.35
C ILE A 3 -5.66 6.95 -15.56
N PRO A 4 -4.87 5.87 -15.35
CA PRO A 4 -4.29 5.10 -16.45
C PRO A 4 -5.37 4.52 -17.37
N ASP A 5 -5.05 4.37 -18.65
CA ASP A 5 -5.98 3.87 -19.69
C ASP A 5 -6.47 2.44 -19.41
N LYS A 6 -5.73 1.69 -18.58
CA LYS A 6 -6.11 0.36 -18.08
C LYS A 6 -6.06 0.36 -16.56
N LEU A 7 -7.17 -0.02 -15.94
CA LEU A 7 -7.27 -0.16 -14.48
C LEU A 7 -6.70 -1.51 -14.02
N PRO A 8 -6.10 -1.56 -12.82
CA PRO A 8 -5.76 -2.77 -12.11
C PRO A 8 -6.94 -3.75 -12.03
N ASN A 9 -6.68 -5.05 -12.12
CA ASN A 9 -7.75 -6.05 -12.07
C ASN A 9 -8.52 -6.02 -10.74
N PRO A 10 -9.85 -6.21 -10.72
CA PRO A 10 -10.57 -6.41 -9.48
C PRO A 10 -10.13 -7.72 -8.77
N PRO A 11 -10.31 -7.84 -7.44
CA PRO A 11 -10.00 -9.08 -6.72
C PRO A 11 -10.83 -10.25 -7.25
N LYS A 12 -10.19 -11.39 -7.55
CA LYS A 12 -10.86 -12.54 -8.20
C LYS A 12 -11.64 -13.47 -7.27
N TYR A 13 -11.54 -13.29 -5.95
CA TYR A 13 -11.97 -14.32 -4.98
C TYR A 13 -13.19 -13.92 -4.13
N ARG A 14 -13.73 -12.70 -4.30
CA ARG A 14 -14.96 -12.22 -3.67
C ARG A 14 -15.58 -11.11 -4.50
N ASP A 15 -16.90 -11.04 -4.49
CA ASP A 15 -17.65 -9.89 -5.00
C ASP A 15 -17.43 -8.70 -4.07
N PHE A 16 -16.41 -7.90 -4.38
CA PHE A 16 -16.26 -6.58 -3.79
C PHE A 16 -16.96 -5.56 -4.67
N PRO A 17 -17.62 -4.55 -4.08
CA PRO A 17 -18.13 -3.44 -4.86
C PRO A 17 -16.97 -2.82 -5.65
N GLU A 18 -17.20 -2.57 -6.94
CA GLU A 18 -16.28 -1.79 -7.75
C GLU A 18 -16.14 -0.40 -7.13
N LEU A 19 -14.90 0.12 -7.09
CA LEU A 19 -14.68 1.49 -6.66
C LEU A 19 -15.41 2.44 -7.61
N THR A 20 -16.07 3.44 -7.04
CA THR A 20 -16.61 4.57 -7.80
C THR A 20 -15.49 5.37 -8.46
N LYS A 21 -15.83 6.21 -9.44
CA LYS A 21 -14.85 7.09 -10.09
C LYS A 21 -14.09 7.97 -9.08
N GLU A 22 -14.81 8.53 -8.10
CA GLU A 22 -14.21 9.35 -7.03
C GLU A 22 -13.24 8.53 -6.17
N GLU A 23 -13.63 7.31 -5.79
CA GLU A 23 -12.74 6.41 -5.04
C GLU A 23 -11.50 5.99 -5.84
N TRP A 24 -11.61 5.86 -7.16
CA TRP A 24 -10.45 5.64 -8.03
C TRP A 24 -9.54 6.86 -8.08
N GLU A 25 -10.09 8.06 -8.20
CA GLU A 25 -9.31 9.32 -8.17
C GLU A 25 -8.55 9.46 -6.84
N ASP A 26 -9.23 9.21 -5.73
CA ASP A 26 -8.63 9.21 -4.38
C ASP A 26 -7.53 8.15 -4.24
N TYR A 27 -7.79 6.93 -4.74
CA TYR A 27 -6.81 5.84 -4.73
C TYR A 27 -5.51 6.27 -5.43
N TYR A 28 -5.60 6.72 -6.69
CA TYR A 28 -4.42 7.12 -7.47
C TYR A 28 -3.72 8.35 -6.90
N ALA A 29 -4.47 9.34 -6.39
CA ALA A 29 -3.87 10.50 -5.70
C ALA A 29 -3.10 10.08 -4.44
N CYS A 30 -3.53 9.02 -3.76
CA CYS A 30 -2.81 8.45 -2.63
C CYS A 30 -1.55 7.68 -3.07
N ARG A 31 -1.60 6.95 -4.19
CA ARG A 31 -0.46 6.16 -4.71
C ARG A 31 0.78 6.99 -4.96
N GLU A 32 0.64 8.18 -5.54
CA GLU A 32 1.78 9.10 -5.78
C GLU A 32 2.58 9.40 -4.50
N LYS A 33 1.89 9.43 -3.35
CA LYS A 33 2.49 9.78 -2.06
C LYS A 33 2.99 8.55 -1.29
N CYS A 34 2.36 7.40 -1.50
CA CYS A 34 2.61 6.19 -0.74
C CYS A 34 3.61 5.24 -1.41
N ASP A 35 3.64 5.18 -2.74
CA ASP A 35 4.42 4.16 -3.46
C ASP A 35 5.86 4.62 -3.70
N ILE A 36 6.64 4.65 -2.62
CA ILE A 36 8.03 5.10 -2.62
C ILE A 36 8.94 3.87 -2.61
N ASP A 37 9.92 3.83 -3.52
CA ASP A 37 10.98 2.82 -3.46
C ASP A 37 11.90 3.09 -2.26
N MET A 38 12.31 2.02 -1.57
CA MET A 38 13.22 2.10 -0.43
C MET A 38 14.33 1.07 -0.55
N THR A 39 15.51 1.48 -0.13
CA THR A 39 16.67 0.62 0.12
C THR A 39 16.52 -0.14 1.43
N GLU A 40 17.31 -1.19 1.61
CA GLU A 40 17.33 -1.96 2.87
C GLU A 40 17.74 -1.09 4.07
N ASP A 41 18.67 -0.16 3.87
CA ASP A 41 19.10 0.78 4.91
C ASP A 41 17.97 1.72 5.33
N GLU A 42 17.21 2.28 4.38
CA GLU A 42 16.04 3.12 4.68
C GLU A 42 14.96 2.34 5.45
N ILE A 43 14.73 1.09 5.08
CA ILE A 43 13.80 0.20 5.78
C ILE A 43 14.30 -0.08 7.21
N LEU A 44 15.60 -0.33 7.39
CA LEU A 44 16.19 -0.58 8.69
C LEU A 44 16.07 0.65 9.62
N GLU A 45 16.29 1.85 9.10
CA GLU A 45 16.10 3.09 9.86
C GLU A 45 14.64 3.29 10.29
N ILE A 46 13.68 2.91 9.45
CA ILE A 46 12.27 2.88 9.82
C ILE A 46 12.06 1.91 11.00
N TYR A 47 12.56 0.68 10.94
CA TYR A 47 12.41 -0.27 12.05
C TYR A 47 13.05 0.20 13.36
N LYS A 48 14.23 0.83 13.31
CA LYS A 48 14.86 1.43 14.50
C LYS A 48 13.99 2.52 15.11
N LYS A 49 13.44 3.40 14.28
CA LYS A 49 12.56 4.49 14.73
C LYS A 49 11.24 3.97 15.27
N ASP A 50 10.66 2.95 14.66
CA ASP A 50 9.47 2.24 15.16
C ASP A 50 9.70 1.71 16.57
N GLY A 51 10.80 0.99 16.80
CA GLY A 51 11.18 0.50 18.13
C GLY A 51 11.30 1.64 19.16
N SER A 52 11.95 2.76 18.80
CA SER A 52 12.04 3.92 19.70
C SER A 52 10.68 4.55 20.02
N LEU A 53 9.71 4.53 19.11
CA LEU A 53 8.36 5.03 19.34
C LEU A 53 7.59 4.08 20.27
N ILE A 54 7.73 2.77 20.09
CA ILE A 54 7.12 1.76 20.97
C ILE A 54 7.62 1.91 22.40
N ASP A 55 8.93 2.07 22.61
CA ASP A 55 9.53 2.28 23.93
C ASP A 55 9.00 3.53 24.64
N LYS A 56 8.56 4.53 23.86
CA LYS A 56 7.93 5.77 24.36
C LYS A 56 6.41 5.65 24.55
N GLY A 57 5.83 4.48 24.27
CA GLY A 57 4.38 4.24 24.32
C GLY A 57 3.59 4.80 23.12
N LEU A 58 4.26 5.28 22.07
CA LEU A 58 3.67 5.92 20.89
C LEU A 58 3.31 4.89 19.81
N LYS A 59 2.40 3.98 20.16
CA LYS A 59 2.06 2.81 19.32
C LYS A 59 1.41 3.18 17.98
N THR A 60 0.62 4.25 17.93
CA THR A 60 -0.08 4.66 16.72
C THR A 60 0.91 5.23 15.69
N GLU A 61 1.84 6.06 16.16
CA GLU A 61 2.91 6.64 15.35
C GLU A 61 3.88 5.58 14.85
N ALA A 62 4.19 4.60 15.71
CA ALA A 62 4.98 3.42 15.36
C ALA A 62 4.32 2.66 14.19
N LEU A 63 3.05 2.28 14.34
CA LEU A 63 2.29 1.59 13.30
C LEU A 63 2.20 2.40 11.98
N ALA A 64 1.98 3.71 12.06
CA ALA A 64 1.96 4.59 10.89
C ALA A 64 3.30 4.65 10.15
N LEU A 65 4.41 4.45 10.88
CA LEU A 65 5.75 4.39 10.30
C LEU A 65 5.93 3.12 9.46
N LEU A 66 5.46 1.97 9.98
CA LEU A 66 5.58 0.67 9.30
C LEU A 66 4.79 0.61 7.98
N PHE A 67 3.66 1.31 7.87
CA PHE A 67 2.89 1.40 6.62
C PHE A 67 3.64 2.07 5.46
N LYS A 68 4.74 2.78 5.74
CA LYS A 68 5.58 3.40 4.71
C LYS A 68 6.53 2.41 4.04
N ILE A 69 6.81 1.27 4.67
CA ILE A 69 7.71 0.24 4.13
C ILE A 69 7.03 -0.40 2.91
N PRO A 70 7.72 -0.54 1.76
CA PRO A 70 7.20 -1.28 0.63
C PRO A 70 6.75 -2.67 1.04
N VAL A 71 5.45 -2.93 0.94
CA VAL A 71 4.88 -4.22 1.32
C VAL A 71 5.32 -5.28 0.31
N GLU A 72 5.58 -6.49 0.80
CA GLU A 72 5.91 -7.62 -0.07
C GLU A 72 4.75 -7.93 -1.03
N PRO A 73 5.02 -8.29 -2.31
CA PRO A 73 3.99 -8.49 -3.32
C PRO A 73 2.92 -9.52 -2.91
N PHE A 74 3.33 -10.61 -2.25
CA PHE A 74 2.40 -11.62 -1.73
C PHE A 74 1.42 -11.02 -0.72
N SER A 75 1.93 -10.22 0.22
CA SER A 75 1.11 -9.57 1.25
C SER A 75 0.15 -8.54 0.63
N ALA A 76 0.59 -7.78 -0.38
CA ALA A 76 -0.29 -6.87 -1.11
C ALA A 76 -1.46 -7.60 -1.78
N ILE A 77 -1.18 -8.73 -2.46
CA ILE A 77 -2.20 -9.57 -3.08
C ILE A 77 -3.16 -10.13 -2.02
N ALA A 78 -2.62 -10.69 -0.93
CA ALA A 78 -3.45 -11.25 0.14
C ALA A 78 -4.39 -10.19 0.75
N SER A 79 -3.88 -8.99 1.03
CA SER A 79 -4.70 -7.87 1.52
C SER A 79 -5.76 -7.45 0.50
N LYS A 80 -5.38 -7.28 -0.76
CA LYS A 80 -6.31 -6.96 -1.86
C LYS A 80 -7.42 -7.99 -2.00
N ILE A 81 -7.09 -9.28 -1.91
CA ILE A 81 -8.06 -10.39 -1.95
C ILE A 81 -8.99 -10.35 -0.74
N ALA A 82 -8.48 -10.00 0.43
CA ALA A 82 -9.26 -9.97 1.66
C ALA A 82 -10.19 -8.76 1.76
N GLY A 83 -9.82 -7.61 1.18
CA GLY A 83 -10.53 -6.34 1.40
C GLY A 83 -10.53 -5.34 0.23
N SER A 84 -10.31 -5.79 -1.00
CA SER A 84 -10.27 -4.96 -2.22
C SER A 84 -9.18 -3.88 -2.21
N PHE A 85 -9.20 -3.00 -3.22
CA PHE A 85 -8.30 -1.85 -3.35
C PHE A 85 -8.38 -0.88 -2.17
N LYS A 86 -9.54 -0.78 -1.50
CA LYS A 86 -9.73 0.02 -0.29
C LYS A 86 -8.84 -0.43 0.86
N SER A 87 -8.58 -1.73 1.00
CA SER A 87 -7.72 -2.26 2.07
C SER A 87 -6.23 -1.98 1.88
N ILE A 88 -5.80 -1.78 0.63
CA ILE A 88 -4.39 -1.56 0.29
C ILE A 88 -4.08 -0.08 -0.02
N GLN A 89 -5.09 0.79 0.01
CA GLN A 89 -4.99 2.19 -0.41
C GLN A 89 -4.02 3.05 0.42
N TYR A 90 -3.54 2.56 1.55
CA TYR A 90 -2.56 3.27 2.40
C TYR A 90 -1.23 2.52 2.53
N LEU A 91 -1.13 1.32 1.93
CA LEU A 91 0.13 0.57 1.90
C LEU A 91 1.06 1.19 0.85
N ASN A 92 2.37 1.04 1.02
CA ASN A 92 3.33 1.31 -0.03
C ASN A 92 3.43 0.10 -0.97
N LEU A 93 2.88 0.22 -2.19
CA LEU A 93 2.77 -0.87 -3.17
C LEU A 93 3.90 -0.88 -4.21
N SER A 94 4.98 -0.12 -4.01
CA SER A 94 6.06 0.01 -5.00
C SER A 94 6.65 -1.35 -5.44
N LYS A 95 6.89 -2.26 -4.49
CA LYS A 95 7.32 -3.65 -4.79
C LYS A 95 6.24 -4.46 -5.52
N ALA A 96 4.98 -4.36 -5.10
CA ALA A 96 3.87 -5.10 -5.68
C ALA A 96 3.62 -4.71 -7.15
N LYS A 97 3.70 -3.41 -7.46
CA LYS A 97 3.58 -2.87 -8.83
C LYS A 97 4.69 -3.37 -9.76
N LYS A 98 5.92 -3.50 -9.25
CA LYS A 98 7.04 -4.06 -10.02
C LYS A 98 6.83 -5.55 -10.33
N ALA A 99 6.30 -6.31 -9.37
CA ALA A 99 6.07 -7.73 -9.54
C ALA A 99 4.83 -8.05 -10.40
N TYR A 100 3.78 -7.23 -10.28
CA TYR A 100 2.47 -7.45 -10.91
C TYR A 100 1.89 -6.14 -11.48
N PRO A 101 2.48 -5.60 -12.57
CA PRO A 101 2.09 -4.29 -13.11
C PRO A 101 0.66 -4.23 -13.68
N ASP A 102 0.09 -5.38 -14.06
CA ASP A 102 -1.32 -5.47 -14.50
C ASP A 102 -2.31 -5.62 -13.33
N GLU A 103 -1.81 -5.80 -12.10
CA GLU A 103 -2.62 -6.11 -10.92
C GLU A 103 -2.72 -4.93 -9.94
N PHE A 104 -1.79 -3.97 -9.96
CA PHE A 104 -1.67 -2.85 -9.00
C PHE A 104 -1.33 -1.52 -9.68
#